data_AF-A0A2V9DEM4-F1
#
_entry.id   AF-A0A2V9DEM4-F1
#
_cell.length_a   1.000
_cell.length_b   1.000
_cell.length_c   1.000
_cell.angle_alpha   90.00
_cell.angle_beta   90.00
_cell.angle_gamma   90.00
#
_symmetry.space_group_name_H-M   'P 1'
#
loop_
_entity.id
_entity.type
_entity.pdbx_description
1 polymer ?
#
loop_
_entity_poly.entity_id
_entity_poly.type
_entity_poly.pdbx_seq_one_letter_code
_entity_poly.pdbx_strand_id
1 'polypeptide(L)' 'CYLQSDLDEIALRLNQRPRKTLGFQTPADRLQASVASTP' A
#
# COMPACT_ATOMS: atom_id res chain seq x y z
N CYS A 1 -6.96 17.63 -15.01
CA CYS A 1 -7.39 17.49 -13.60
C CYS A 1 -7.79 16.06 -13.38
N TYR A 2 -7.46 15.53 -12.21
CA TYR A 2 -7.77 14.16 -11.81
C TYR A 2 -8.53 14.26 -10.49
N LEU A 3 -9.60 13.49 -10.32
CA LEU A 3 -10.38 13.55 -9.09
C LEU A 3 -9.65 12.75 -8.01
N GLN A 4 -9.96 13.06 -6.74
CA GLN A 4 -9.39 12.31 -5.62
C GLN A 4 -9.74 10.82 -5.70
N SER A 5 -10.98 10.50 -6.12
CA SER A 5 -11.45 9.12 -6.35
C SER A 5 -10.51 8.33 -7.24
N ASP A 6 -10.00 9.01 -8.25
CA ASP A 6 -9.17 8.37 -9.23
C ASP A 6 -7.78 8.09 -8.58
N LEU A 7 -7.20 9.04 -7.82
CA LEU A 7 -5.92 8.83 -7.09
C LEU A 7 -6.03 7.68 -6.10
N ASP A 8 -7.18 7.58 -5.45
CA ASP A 8 -7.46 6.53 -4.48
C ASP A 8 -7.48 5.16 -5.15
N GLU A 9 -8.04 5.04 -6.36
CA GLU A 9 -8.01 3.79 -7.13
C GLU A 9 -6.58 3.39 -7.52
N ILE A 10 -5.79 4.35 -8.02
CA ILE A 10 -4.37 4.11 -8.35
C ILE A 10 -3.59 3.70 -7.10
N ALA A 11 -3.78 4.42 -5.99
CA ALA A 11 -3.10 4.14 -4.74
C ALA A 11 -3.45 2.74 -4.22
N LEU A 12 -4.73 2.37 -4.24
CA LEU A 12 -5.19 1.04 -3.85
C LEU A 12 -4.49 -0.05 -4.67
N ARG A 13 -4.47 0.10 -6.00
CA ARG A 13 -3.80 -0.85 -6.89
C ARG A 13 -2.30 -0.93 -6.63
N LEU A 14 -1.63 0.19 -6.37
CA LEU A 14 -0.19 0.21 -6.12
C LEU A 14 0.19 -0.41 -4.77
N ASN A 15 -0.66 -0.23 -3.76
CA ASN A 15 -0.45 -0.70 -2.40
C ASN A 15 -0.71 -2.21 -2.24
N GLN A 16 -1.51 -2.82 -3.11
CA GLN A 16 -1.79 -4.26 -3.12
C GLN A 16 -0.78 -5.09 -3.93
N ARG A 17 0.16 -4.46 -4.63
CA ARG A 17 1.09 -5.19 -5.52
C ARG A 17 2.29 -5.75 -4.75
N PRO A 18 2.57 -7.06 -4.82
CA PRO A 18 3.80 -7.66 -4.31
C PRO A 18 5.05 -6.94 -4.83
N ARG A 19 5.95 -6.53 -3.93
CA ARG A 19 7.24 -5.90 -4.30
C ARG A 19 8.40 -6.80 -3.94
N LYS A 20 9.30 -7.05 -4.90
CA LYS A 20 10.54 -7.82 -4.67
C LYS A 20 11.39 -7.23 -3.53
N THR A 21 11.45 -5.91 -3.42
CA THR A 21 12.18 -5.19 -2.35
C THR A 21 11.58 -5.40 -0.96
N LEU A 22 10.30 -5.80 -0.88
CA LEU A 22 9.62 -6.13 0.37
C LEU A 22 9.61 -7.65 0.64
N GLY A 23 10.38 -8.43 -0.12
CA GLY A 23 10.34 -9.90 -0.05
C GLY A 23 9.06 -10.48 -0.64
N PHE A 24 8.52 -9.85 -1.70
CA PHE A 24 7.25 -10.19 -2.34
C PHE A 24 6.00 -9.95 -1.47
N GLN A 25 6.11 -9.18 -0.38
CA GLN A 25 4.96 -8.67 0.36
C GLN A 25 4.37 -7.42 -0.30
N THR A 26 3.11 -7.09 0.02
CA THR A 26 2.49 -5.86 -0.46
C THR A 26 2.86 -4.68 0.45
N PRO A 27 2.93 -3.44 -0.09
CA PRO A 27 3.07 -2.24 0.73
C PRO A 27 2.01 -2.13 1.84
N ALA A 28 0.76 -2.55 1.58
CA ALA A 28 -0.31 -2.55 2.58
C ALA A 28 0.01 -3.48 3.77
N ASP A 29 0.50 -4.70 3.53
CA ASP A 29 0.85 -5.65 4.59
C ASP A 29 1.98 -5.10 5.48
N ARG A 30 3.00 -4.52 4.86
CA ARG A 30 4.15 -3.91 5.55
C ARG A 30 3.74 -2.73 6.42
N LEU A 31 2.84 -1.89 5.89
CA LEU A 31 2.30 -0.76 6.64
C LEU A 31 1.53 -1.26 7.86
N GLN A 32 0.62 -2.22 7.68
CA GLN A 32 -0.18 -2.79 8.76
C GLN A 32 0.70 -3.38 9.87
N ALA A 33 1.76 -4.12 9.51
CA ALA A 33 2.71 -4.66 10.48
C ALA A 33 3.46 -3.57 11.27
N SER A 34 3.79 -2.45 10.61
CA SER A 34 4.49 -1.32 11.24
C SER A 34 3.59 -0.53 12.19
N VAL A 35 2.33 -0.30 11.80
CA VAL A 35 1.33 0.41 12.61
C VAL A 35 0.83 -0.44 13.78
N ALA A 36 0.71 -1.76 13.62
CA ALA A 36 0.37 -2.66 14.72
C ALA A 36 1.44 -2.71 15.82
N SER A 37 2.66 -2.22 15.54
CA SER A 37 3.77 -2.18 16.49
C SER A 37 3.87 -0.86 17.25
N THR A 38 3.01 0.12 16.98
CA THR A 38 2.93 1.39 17.72
C THR A 38 1.74 1.37 18.70
N PRO A 39 1.95 1.56 20.02
CA PRO A 39 0.86 1.60 21.01
C PRO A 39 -0.04 2.82 20.87
#